data_AF-A0A0S7CYP1-F1
#
_entry.id   AF-A0A0S7CYP1-F1
#
_cell.length_a   1.000
_cell.length_b   1.000
_cell.length_c   1.000
_cell.angle_alpha   90.00
_cell.angle_beta   90.00
_cell.angle_gamma   90.00
#
_symmetry.space_group_name_H-M   'P 1'
#
loop_
_entity.id
_entity.type
_entity.pdbx_description
1 polymer ?
#
loop_
_entity_poly.entity_id
_entity_poly.type
_entity_poly.pdbx_seq_one_letter_code
_entity_poly.pdbx_strand_id
1 'polypeptide(L)'
;MGASVHVGKHEGYVRDFVRKNTAALQRLPSAFFSVSLAAQGDEVNAEGYVEKFEAETGWRPAHVGLFRGALLYTHYGFLKRAMMKKIARDKGSLDTDTSRDYVYTEWDGVRRFTEDFLAGLATHVA
;
A
#
# COMPACT_ATOMS: atom_id res chain seq x y z
N MET A 1 -0.88 8.23 6.73
CA MET A 1 0.42 7.61 6.41
C MET A 1 0.24 6.66 5.24
N GLY A 2 1.12 6.69 4.25
CA GLY A 2 1.10 5.77 3.12
C GLY A 2 2.43 5.05 2.98
N ALA A 3 2.42 3.76 2.63
CA ALA A 3 3.64 3.00 2.39
C ALA A 3 3.45 1.97 1.27
N SER A 4 4.49 1.77 0.48
CA SER A 4 4.49 0.74 -0.56
C SER A 4 5.22 -0.52 -0.08
N VAL A 5 4.73 -1.68 -0.50
CA VAL A 5 5.33 -2.98 -0.18
C VAL A 5 6.34 -3.37 -1.25
N HIS A 6 7.59 -3.54 -0.84
CA HIS A 6 8.66 -4.08 -1.68
C HIS A 6 9.27 -5.30 -0.98
N VAL A 7 9.37 -6.42 -1.71
CA VAL A 7 9.98 -7.66 -1.19
C VAL A 7 9.35 -8.09 0.15
N GLY A 8 8.01 -8.04 0.22
CA GLY A 8 7.23 -8.53 1.37
C GLY A 8 7.25 -7.67 2.63
N LYS A 9 7.63 -6.39 2.52
CA LYS A 9 7.61 -5.43 3.63
C LYS A 9 7.37 -4.00 3.16
N HIS A 10 6.72 -3.20 3.99
CA HIS A 10 6.71 -1.75 3.81
C HIS A 10 8.11 -1.15 3.98
N GLU A 11 8.34 -0.03 3.30
CA GLU A 11 9.63 0.64 3.28
C GLU A 11 10.10 1.03 4.69
N GLY A 12 11.40 0.83 4.96
CA GLY A 12 11.97 1.02 6.29
C GLY A 12 11.80 2.44 6.83
N TYR A 13 11.98 3.45 5.98
CA TYR A 13 11.85 4.85 6.39
C TYR A 13 10.43 5.20 6.88
N VAL A 14 9.38 4.57 6.33
CA VAL A 14 8.00 4.79 6.79
C VAL A 14 7.80 4.17 8.17
N ARG A 15 8.33 2.95 8.38
CA ARG A 15 8.28 2.31 9.71
C ARG A 15 9.02 3.11 10.77
N ASP A 16 10.21 3.61 10.44
CA ASP A 16 11.02 4.40 11.37
C ASP A 16 10.32 5.72 11.72
N PHE A 17 9.69 6.36 10.72
CA PHE A 17 8.86 7.53 10.96
C PHE A 17 7.68 7.20 11.89
N VAL A 18 6.94 6.12 11.63
CA VAL A 18 5.80 5.74 12.46
C VAL A 18 6.26 5.44 13.89
N ARG A 19 7.28 4.61 14.08
CA ARG A 19 7.84 4.29 15.40
C ARG A 19 8.24 5.53 16.20
N LYS A 20 8.89 6.50 15.53
CA LYS A 20 9.29 7.76 16.17
C LYS A 20 8.10 8.63 16.59
N ASN A 21 6.97 8.50 15.91
CA ASN A 21 5.80 9.37 16.07
C ASN A 21 4.54 8.63 16.56
N THR A 22 4.64 7.38 17.03
CA THR A 22 3.49 6.53 17.39
C THR A 22 2.53 7.23 18.36
N ALA A 23 3.05 7.90 19.40
CA ALA A 23 2.21 8.61 20.37
C ALA A 23 1.39 9.75 19.74
N ALA A 24 1.93 10.45 18.73
CA ALA A 24 1.19 11.47 18.00
C ALA A 24 0.16 10.84 17.05
N LEU A 25 0.54 9.77 16.34
CA LEU A 25 -0.31 9.05 15.41
C LEU A 25 -1.49 8.32 16.09
N GLN A 26 -1.35 7.97 17.37
CA GLN A 26 -2.44 7.41 18.19
C GLN A 26 -3.38 8.47 18.73
N ARG A 27 -2.90 9.71 18.93
CA ARG A 27 -3.71 10.82 19.46
C ARG A 27 -4.44 11.60 18.37
N LEU A 28 -3.81 11.77 17.21
CA LEU A 28 -4.36 12.56 16.11
C LEU A 28 -5.15 11.65 15.18
N PRO A 29 -6.27 12.12 14.61
CA PRO A 29 -6.96 11.39 13.57
C PRO A 29 -6.00 11.05 12.42
N SER A 30 -5.75 9.75 12.27
CA SER A 30 -4.73 9.24 11.36
C SER A 30 -5.25 7.99 10.66
N ALA A 31 -5.01 7.90 9.36
CA ALA A 31 -5.29 6.72 8.55
C ALA A 31 -4.00 6.16 7.97
N PHE A 32 -4.00 4.87 7.65
CA PHE A 32 -2.94 4.20 6.93
C PHE A 32 -3.44 3.70 5.57
N PHE A 33 -2.58 3.72 4.56
CA PHE A 33 -2.84 2.96 3.35
C PHE A 33 -1.59 2.23 2.88
N SER A 34 -1.80 0.98 2.47
CA SER A 34 -0.79 0.04 2.02
C SER A 34 -0.91 -0.14 0.51
N VAL A 35 0.14 0.17 -0.23
CA VAL A 35 0.19 -0.03 -1.69
C VAL A 35 0.97 -1.30 -2.01
N SER A 36 0.34 -2.27 -2.66
CA SER A 36 1.00 -3.51 -3.04
C SER A 36 0.45 -4.10 -4.34
N LEU A 37 1.27 -4.91 -5.02
CA LEU A 37 0.78 -5.76 -6.12
C LEU A 37 0.02 -6.99 -5.60
N ALA A 38 0.09 -7.31 -4.30
CA ALA A 38 -0.73 -8.38 -3.70
C ALA A 38 -2.21 -7.99 -3.65
N ALA A 39 -2.51 -6.71 -3.44
CA ALA A 39 -3.88 -6.20 -3.54
C ALA A 39 -4.54 -6.48 -4.91
N GLN A 40 -3.78 -6.88 -5.94
CA GLN A 40 -4.27 -7.41 -7.20
C GLN A 40 -4.53 -8.94 -7.09
N GLY A 41 -5.63 -9.29 -6.40
CA GLY A 41 -6.15 -10.67 -6.36
C GLY A 41 -5.54 -11.59 -5.29
N ASP A 42 -4.79 -11.04 -4.33
CA ASP A 42 -4.18 -11.75 -3.21
C ASP A 42 -4.33 -10.92 -1.92
N GLU A 43 -5.59 -10.78 -1.49
CA GLU A 43 -6.02 -9.94 -0.37
C GLU A 43 -5.39 -10.38 0.95
N VAL A 44 -5.28 -11.70 1.18
CA VAL A 44 -4.66 -12.27 2.39
C VAL A 44 -3.23 -11.78 2.58
N ASN A 45 -2.40 -11.77 1.52
CA ASN A 45 -1.05 -11.23 1.64
C ASN A 45 -1.04 -9.70 1.78
N ALA A 46 -1.98 -8.99 1.15
CA ALA A 46 -2.08 -7.54 1.28
C ALA A 46 -2.41 -7.12 2.73
N GLU A 47 -3.34 -7.82 3.38
CA GLU A 47 -3.69 -7.66 4.79
C GLU A 47 -2.53 -8.05 5.71
N GLY A 48 -1.88 -9.20 5.46
CA GLY A 48 -0.72 -9.65 6.24
C GLY A 48 0.45 -8.66 6.25
N TYR A 49 0.63 -7.88 5.18
CA TYR A 49 1.60 -6.78 5.18
C TYR A 49 1.23 -5.65 6.16
N VAL A 50 -0.06 -5.32 6.28
CA VAL A 50 -0.54 -4.35 7.27
C VAL A 50 -0.33 -4.88 8.67
N GLU A 51 -0.75 -6.11 8.96
CA GLU A 51 -0.57 -6.73 10.29
C GLU A 51 0.90 -6.73 10.72
N LYS A 52 1.81 -7.08 9.79
CA LYS A 52 3.24 -7.01 10.02
C LYS A 52 3.72 -5.58 10.29
N PHE A 53 3.22 -4.59 9.55
CA PHE A 53 3.54 -3.18 9.79
C PHE A 53 3.08 -2.70 11.16
N GLU A 54 1.86 -3.06 11.58
CA GLU A 54 1.35 -2.77 12.91
C GLU A 54 2.22 -3.40 13.99
N ALA A 55 2.60 -4.68 13.83
CA ALA A 55 3.47 -5.37 14.76
C ALA A 55 4.88 -4.75 14.83
N GLU A 56 5.46 -4.36 13.69
CA GLU A 56 6.79 -3.76 13.61
C GLU A 56 6.84 -2.32 14.17
N THR A 57 5.71 -1.59 14.15
CA THR A 57 5.66 -0.17 14.52
C THR A 57 4.95 0.14 15.83
N GLY A 58 4.10 -0.78 16.31
CA GLY A 58 3.23 -0.58 17.46
C GLY A 58 2.05 0.38 17.20
N TRP A 59 1.88 0.87 15.96
CA TRP A 59 0.78 1.74 15.59
C TRP A 59 -0.33 0.94 14.91
N ARG A 60 -1.54 1.02 15.46
CA ARG A 60 -2.76 0.42 14.89
C ARG A 60 -3.68 1.53 14.37
N PRO A 61 -3.63 1.87 13.07
CA PRO A 61 -4.50 2.86 12.46
C PRO A 61 -5.97 2.46 12.52
N ALA A 62 -6.86 3.40 12.82
CA ALA A 62 -8.30 3.14 12.87
C ALA A 62 -8.94 2.99 11.48
N HIS A 63 -8.28 3.51 10.43
CA HIS A 63 -8.75 3.46 9.05
C HIS A 63 -7.61 2.99 8.15
N VAL A 64 -7.82 1.88 7.44
CA VAL A 64 -6.80 1.23 6.61
C VAL A 64 -7.30 1.04 5.18
N GLY A 65 -6.53 1.53 4.20
CA GLY A 65 -6.77 1.30 2.78
C GLY A 65 -5.77 0.30 2.19
N LEU A 66 -6.25 -0.69 1.43
CA LEU A 66 -5.41 -1.58 0.63
C LEU A 66 -5.52 -1.17 -0.84
N PHE A 67 -4.43 -0.64 -1.39
CA PHE A 67 -4.43 -0.14 -2.76
C PHE A 67 -3.53 -0.96 -3.66
N ARG A 68 -4.05 -1.23 -4.85
CA ARG A 68 -3.32 -1.84 -5.94
C ARG A 68 -2.28 -0.85 -6.48
N GLY A 69 -1.06 -1.32 -6.64
CA GLY A 69 0.04 -0.53 -7.19
C GLY A 69 0.05 -0.47 -8.72
N ALA A 70 1.23 -0.22 -9.27
CA ALA A 70 1.46 -0.18 -10.71
C ALA A 70 2.69 -1.01 -11.11
N LEU A 71 2.69 -1.53 -12.33
CA LEU A 71 3.86 -2.06 -13.02
C LEU A 71 4.30 -1.06 -14.07
N LEU A 72 5.29 -0.24 -13.72
CA LEU A 72 5.84 0.79 -14.58
C LEU A 72 7.03 0.24 -15.41
N TYR A 73 6.75 -0.76 -16.27
CA TYR A 73 7.78 -1.45 -17.05
C TYR A 73 8.64 -0.52 -17.92
N THR A 74 8.07 0.55 -18.46
CA THR A 74 8.79 1.49 -19.33
C THR A 74 9.90 2.22 -18.57
N HIS A 75 9.70 2.44 -17.27
CA HIS A 75 10.65 3.07 -16.35
C HIS A 75 11.71 2.11 -15.81
N TYR A 76 11.58 0.79 -16.03
CA TYR A 76 12.51 -0.20 -15.52
C TYR A 76 13.67 -0.44 -16.49
N GLY A 77 14.89 -0.53 -15.96
CA GLY A 77 16.04 -1.09 -16.68
C GLY A 77 15.84 -2.57 -17.00
N PHE A 78 16.61 -3.09 -17.96
CA PHE A 78 16.46 -4.44 -18.51
C PHE A 78 16.35 -5.55 -17.44
N LEU A 79 17.25 -5.56 -16.46
CA LEU A 79 17.28 -6.58 -15.40
C LEU A 79 16.03 -6.53 -14.51
N LYS A 80 15.65 -5.33 -14.04
CA LYS A 80 14.44 -5.15 -13.22
C LYS A 80 13.19 -5.51 -14.01
N ARG A 81 13.13 -5.13 -15.29
CA ARG A 81 12.02 -5.46 -16.19
C ARG A 81 11.86 -6.98 -16.35
N ALA A 82 12.95 -7.71 -16.60
CA ALA A 82 12.93 -9.17 -16.72
C ALA A 82 12.49 -9.85 -15.41
N MET A 83 13.00 -9.39 -14.26
CA MET A 83 12.59 -9.89 -12.94
C MET A 83 11.11 -9.66 -12.67
N MET A 84 10.62 -8.43 -12.89
CA MET A 84 9.21 -8.10 -12.67
C MET A 84 8.27 -8.88 -13.60
N LYS A 85 8.66 -9.09 -14.87
CA LYS A 85 7.92 -9.93 -15.81
C LYS A 85 7.79 -11.37 -15.33
N LYS A 86 8.86 -11.93 -14.75
CA LYS A 86 8.83 -13.28 -14.17
C LYS A 86 7.86 -13.34 -12.99
N ILE A 87 7.96 -12.40 -12.05
CA ILE A 87 7.04 -12.31 -10.90
C ILE A 87 5.58 -12.17 -11.37
N ALA A 88 5.31 -11.32 -12.35
CA ALA A 88 3.98 -11.11 -12.89
C ALA A 88 3.41 -12.39 -13.52
N ARG A 89 4.24 -13.12 -14.27
CA ARG A 89 3.88 -14.43 -14.85
C ARG A 89 3.59 -15.47 -13.77
N ASP A 90 4.46 -15.58 -12.76
CA ASP A 90 4.33 -16.57 -11.69
C ASP A 90 3.07 -16.33 -10.84
N LYS A 91 2.68 -15.06 -10.67
CA LYS A 91 1.42 -14.68 -10.00
C LYS A 91 0.17 -14.92 -10.85
N GLY A 92 0.28 -14.89 -12.17
CA GLY A 92 -0.83 -15.10 -13.10
C GLY A 92 -1.89 -13.98 -13.16
N SER A 93 -1.99 -13.11 -12.15
CA SER A 93 -2.96 -12.01 -12.06
C SER A 93 -2.44 -10.66 -12.59
N LEU A 94 -1.19 -10.60 -13.04
CA LEU A 94 -0.49 -9.38 -13.45
C LEU A 94 -0.09 -9.43 -14.92
N ASP A 95 -0.06 -8.25 -15.56
CA ASP A 95 0.29 -8.13 -16.97
C ASP A 95 1.79 -8.30 -17.23
N THR A 96 2.11 -8.87 -18.40
CA THR A 96 3.48 -9.26 -18.76
C THR A 96 4.01 -8.63 -20.04
N ASP A 97 3.22 -7.81 -20.75
CA ASP A 97 3.71 -7.00 -21.87
C ASP A 97 4.51 -5.80 -21.33
N THR A 98 5.83 -5.94 -21.36
CA THR A 98 6.74 -4.96 -20.78
C THR A 98 6.99 -3.73 -21.65
N SER A 99 6.25 -3.56 -22.75
CA SER A 99 6.34 -2.37 -23.62
C SER A 99 5.51 -1.19 -23.13
N ARG A 100 4.62 -1.41 -22.14
CA ARG A 100 3.73 -0.41 -21.57
C ARG A 100 3.68 -0.50 -20.05
N ASP A 101 3.08 0.51 -19.43
CA ASP A 101 2.85 0.55 -17.99
C ASP A 101 1.42 0.13 -17.66
N TYR A 102 1.26 -0.48 -16.49
CA TYR A 102 -0.04 -0.92 -15.96
C TYR A 102 -0.30 -0.26 -14.61
N VAL A 103 -1.37 0.52 -14.53
CA VAL A 103 -1.85 1.10 -13.27
C VAL A 103 -3.05 0.28 -12.84
N TYR A 104 -2.92 -0.47 -11.75
CA TYR A 104 -4.00 -1.28 -11.19
C TYR A 104 -4.79 -0.53 -10.11
N THR A 105 -4.33 0.65 -9.74
CA THR A 105 -4.96 1.49 -8.72
C THR A 105 -6.39 1.80 -9.11
N GLU A 106 -7.33 1.42 -8.24
CA GLU A 106 -8.74 1.77 -8.34
C GLU A 106 -8.92 3.15 -7.72
N TRP A 107 -8.90 4.19 -8.55
CA TRP A 107 -8.86 5.58 -8.11
C TRP A 107 -10.15 6.03 -7.42
N ASP A 108 -11.30 5.46 -7.76
CA ASP A 108 -12.55 5.74 -7.04
C ASP A 108 -12.51 5.13 -5.64
N GLY A 109 -11.80 4.02 -5.44
CA GLY A 109 -11.51 3.43 -4.13
C GLY A 109 -10.63 4.32 -3.27
N VAL A 110 -9.61 4.95 -3.86
CA VAL A 110 -8.79 5.96 -3.18
C VAL A 110 -9.62 7.18 -2.77
N ARG A 111 -10.51 7.64 -3.66
CA ARG A 111 -11.44 8.73 -3.37
C ARG A 111 -12.37 8.38 -2.21
N ARG A 112 -13.05 7.23 -2.28
CA ARG A 112 -13.95 6.74 -1.22
C ARG A 112 -13.24 6.63 0.12
N PHE A 113 -12.06 6.01 0.16
CA PHE A 113 -11.26 5.92 1.38
C PHE A 113 -10.97 7.30 2.00
N THR A 114 -10.69 8.30 1.15
CA THR A 114 -10.42 9.67 1.58
C THR A 114 -11.68 10.36 2.09
N GLU A 115 -12.80 10.22 1.38
CA GLU A 115 -14.10 10.76 1.77
C GLU A 115 -14.57 10.16 3.11
N ASP A 116 -14.45 8.84 3.28
CA ASP A 116 -14.76 8.13 4.53
C ASP A 116 -13.90 8.64 5.70
N PHE A 117 -12.60 8.83 5.45
CA PHE A 117 -11.69 9.39 6.47
C PHE A 117 -12.12 10.81 6.87
N LEU A 118 -12.41 11.68 5.90
CA LEU A 118 -12.84 13.07 6.15
C LEU A 118 -14.19 13.12 6.89
N ALA A 119 -15.14 12.26 6.52
CA ALA A 119 -16.41 12.16 7.23
C ALA A 119 -16.21 11.78 8.71
N GLY A 120 -15.27 10.87 8.99
CA GLY A 120 -14.91 10.49 10.36
C GLY A 120 -14.33 11.64 11.19
N LEU A 121 -13.64 12.61 10.56
CA LEU A 121 -13.12 13.80 11.24
C LEU A 121 -14.24 14.74 11.69
N ALA A 122 -15.24 14.94 10.83
CA ALA A 122 -16.36 15.85 11.11
C ALA A 122 -17.16 15.42 12.35
N THR A 123 -17.28 14.10 12.59
CA THR A 123 -17.99 13.52 13.73
C THR A 123 -17.24 13.66 15.06
N HIS A 124 -15.92 13.88 15.05
CA HIS A 124 -15.10 14.01 16.27
C HIS A 124 -14.97 15.46 16.78
N VAL A 125 -15.48 16.44 16.04
CA VAL A 125 -15.40 17.88 16.37
C VAL A 125 -16.78 18.45 16.80
N ALA A 126 -17.86 17.68 16.66
CA ALA A 126 -19.20 18.01 17.15
C ALA A 126 -19.43 17.44 18.56
#